data_AF-A0AAV9PUV7-F1
#
_entry.id   AF-A0AAV9PUV7-F1
#
_cell.length_a   1.000
_cell.length_b   1.000
_cell.length_c   1.000
_cell.angle_alpha   90.00
_cell.angle_beta   90.00
_cell.angle_gamma   90.00
#
_symmetry.space_group_name_H-M   'P 1'
#
loop_
_entity.id
_entity.type
_entity.pdbx_description
1 polymer ?
#
loop_
_entity_poly.entity_id
_entity_poly.type
_entity_poly.pdbx_seq_one_letter_code
_entity_poly.pdbx_strand_id
1 'polypeptide(L)'
;MALALGSGTDGGAMQNVVGNSVLPLFGLDNESATYPFTDLWGLTDTPSRVKEVCKLIPSDADCFQHLRHYRDNAHVLYPAVVRIDRFETEMSRFLVTRSSRGAQVTAFSEQSSDIYGQIVHWLSLFFACLASGCHVLCLRVFADKQSSVKAYACGLSVPVGGENVIANSMNAGVAWSLLGLTTRLAQTIGLHEPAESSASPDEGRFREEIWWQIVWQDSLLSILFDRPPATSTIATTWPHHNSSHDSGTLSYSHCMKRLCAAILDIVRDRSVSVGSSQEEVSLITKHRDRLTALVAQAVPHLTDVSASRCMKDQLEHWNLSLHLSYVMFDLHRATLQNQADTALGHLRDACADSLASTVHAYLGLQNVSSTTRTSWIATQRA
;
A
#
# COMPACT_ATOMS: atom_id res chain seq x y z
N MET A 1 -15.70 -39.48 -26.39
CA MET A 1 -16.38 -40.80 -26.47
C MET A 1 -15.50 -41.74 -25.64
N ALA A 2 -15.80 -42.17 -24.41
CA ALA A 2 -17.05 -42.31 -23.70
C ALA A 2 -16.89 -41.99 -22.20
N LEU A 3 -18.02 -41.65 -21.58
CA LEU A 3 -18.25 -41.44 -20.15
C LEU A 3 -18.16 -42.75 -19.34
N ALA A 4 -17.72 -42.65 -18.09
CA ALA A 4 -18.30 -43.42 -16.99
C ALA A 4 -18.15 -42.64 -15.67
N LEU A 5 -19.30 -42.28 -15.11
CA LEU A 5 -19.50 -41.66 -13.79
C LEU A 5 -19.20 -42.66 -12.67
N GLY A 6 -18.64 -42.17 -11.56
CA GLY A 6 -18.50 -42.92 -10.31
C GLY A 6 -18.43 -41.96 -9.13
N SER A 7 -19.56 -41.83 -8.45
CA SER A 7 -19.78 -41.02 -7.25
C SER A 7 -18.77 -41.29 -6.13
N GLY A 8 -18.16 -40.24 -5.59
CA GLY A 8 -17.45 -40.33 -4.32
C GLY A 8 -16.45 -39.21 -4.11
N THR A 9 -16.80 -38.23 -3.26
CA THR A 9 -15.88 -37.26 -2.63
C THR A 9 -15.17 -36.25 -3.55
N ASP A 10 -15.93 -35.42 -4.26
CA ASP A 10 -15.39 -34.33 -5.13
C ASP A 10 -14.64 -33.21 -4.38
N GLY A 11 -14.76 -33.11 -3.06
CA GLY A 11 -14.07 -32.07 -2.27
C GLY A 11 -12.55 -32.20 -2.30
N GLY A 12 -12.02 -33.44 -2.20
CA GLY A 12 -10.58 -33.68 -2.15
C GLY A 12 -9.89 -33.57 -3.51
N ALA A 13 -10.58 -33.92 -4.59
CA ALA A 13 -10.05 -33.79 -5.96
C ALA A 13 -9.95 -32.33 -6.37
N MET A 14 -10.96 -31.51 -6.05
CA MET A 14 -10.95 -30.08 -6.37
C MET A 14 -9.91 -29.30 -5.54
N GLN A 15 -9.71 -29.69 -4.28
CA GLN A 15 -8.70 -29.12 -3.41
C GLN A 15 -7.26 -29.42 -3.88
N ASN A 16 -7.01 -30.63 -4.39
CA ASN A 16 -5.74 -31.00 -5.02
C ASN A 16 -5.50 -30.24 -6.34
N VAL A 17 -6.53 -30.01 -7.14
CA VAL A 17 -6.40 -29.25 -8.40
C VAL A 17 -6.15 -27.77 -8.12
N VAL A 18 -6.88 -27.13 -7.21
CA VAL A 18 -6.67 -25.70 -6.87
C VAL A 18 -5.33 -25.49 -6.17
N GLY A 19 -4.97 -26.37 -5.23
CA GLY A 19 -3.70 -26.35 -4.51
C GLY A 19 -2.50 -26.52 -5.43
N ASN A 20 -2.51 -27.53 -6.31
CA ASN A 20 -1.35 -27.88 -7.13
C ASN A 20 -1.27 -27.16 -8.49
N SER A 21 -2.35 -26.52 -8.96
CA SER A 21 -2.36 -25.91 -10.31
C SER A 21 -2.70 -24.42 -10.37
N VAL A 22 -3.47 -23.89 -9.41
CA VAL A 22 -3.93 -22.49 -9.45
C VAL A 22 -3.08 -21.58 -8.57
N LEU A 23 -2.73 -22.01 -7.36
CA LEU A 23 -1.86 -21.25 -6.46
C LEU A 23 -0.46 -20.97 -7.05
N PRO A 24 0.22 -21.94 -7.70
CA PRO A 24 1.50 -21.67 -8.36
C PRO A 24 1.37 -20.73 -9.56
N LEU A 25 0.24 -20.79 -10.29
CA LEU A 25 -0.02 -19.93 -11.43
C LEU A 25 -0.13 -18.45 -11.05
N PHE A 26 -0.62 -18.17 -9.83
CA PHE A 26 -0.67 -16.83 -9.25
C PHE A 26 0.53 -16.54 -8.34
N GLY A 27 1.55 -17.39 -8.26
CA GLY A 27 2.69 -17.20 -7.34
C GLY A 27 2.31 -17.20 -5.86
N LEU A 28 1.13 -17.72 -5.51
CA LEU A 28 0.66 -17.87 -4.12
C LEU A 28 1.17 -19.15 -3.46
N ASP A 29 1.99 -19.92 -4.17
CA ASP A 29 2.58 -21.15 -3.65
C ASP A 29 3.65 -20.83 -2.62
N ASN A 30 3.49 -21.38 -1.42
CA ASN A 30 4.41 -21.15 -0.32
C ASN A 30 4.69 -22.51 0.33
N GLU A 31 5.76 -23.17 -0.12
CA GLU A 31 6.09 -24.58 0.18
C GLU A 31 6.33 -24.91 1.67
N SER A 32 6.27 -23.92 2.58
CA SER A 32 6.71 -24.08 3.98
C SER A 32 5.67 -23.70 5.06
N ALA A 33 4.46 -23.26 4.71
CA ALA A 33 3.47 -22.84 5.71
C ALA A 33 2.16 -23.62 5.59
N THR A 34 1.83 -24.42 6.62
CA THR A 34 0.49 -25.00 6.79
C THR A 34 -0.51 -23.86 6.92
N TYR A 35 -1.23 -23.55 5.83
CA TYR A 35 -2.14 -22.41 5.80
C TYR A 35 -3.35 -22.68 6.71
N PRO A 36 -3.68 -21.79 7.65
CA PRO A 36 -4.90 -21.86 8.48
C PRO A 36 -6.19 -21.61 7.68
N PHE A 37 -6.06 -21.51 6.36
CA PHE A 37 -7.12 -21.28 5.40
C PHE A 37 -7.27 -22.41 4.38
N THR A 38 -6.43 -23.45 4.43
CA THR A 38 -6.56 -24.59 3.53
C THR A 38 -7.98 -25.15 3.58
N ASP A 39 -8.59 -25.15 4.77
CA ASP A 39 -9.97 -25.57 5.02
C ASP A 39 -11.03 -24.60 4.47
N LEU A 40 -10.70 -23.34 4.19
CA LEU A 40 -11.63 -22.36 3.59
C LEU A 40 -11.82 -22.56 2.08
N TRP A 41 -10.82 -23.11 1.39
CA TRP A 41 -10.85 -23.28 -0.07
C TRP A 41 -11.74 -24.46 -0.52
N GLY A 42 -12.05 -25.39 0.39
CA GLY A 42 -12.98 -26.50 0.16
C GLY A 42 -14.44 -26.18 0.50
N LEU A 43 -14.71 -25.01 1.12
CA LEU A 43 -16.06 -24.58 1.47
C LEU A 43 -16.68 -23.83 0.29
N THR A 44 -17.73 -24.39 -0.29
CA THR A 44 -18.53 -23.73 -1.35
C THR A 44 -19.56 -22.75 -0.77
N ASP A 45 -19.92 -22.93 0.51
CA ASP A 45 -20.93 -22.15 1.21
C ASP A 45 -20.34 -20.90 1.90
N THR A 46 -20.84 -19.72 1.52
CA THR A 46 -20.38 -18.41 2.03
C THR A 46 -20.58 -18.25 3.54
N PRO A 47 -21.76 -18.57 4.12
CA PRO A 47 -21.98 -18.65 5.56
C PRO A 47 -20.91 -19.45 6.32
N SER A 48 -20.60 -20.66 5.85
CA SER A 48 -19.63 -21.55 6.48
C SER A 48 -18.22 -20.95 6.47
N ARG A 49 -17.81 -20.33 5.34
CA ARG A 49 -16.52 -19.62 5.23
C ARG A 49 -16.43 -18.46 6.21
N VAL A 50 -17.48 -17.64 6.30
CA VAL A 50 -17.53 -16.49 7.21
C VAL A 50 -17.39 -16.93 8.67
N LYS A 51 -18.04 -18.03 9.05
CA LYS A 51 -17.96 -18.58 10.41
C LYS A 51 -16.53 -19.00 10.76
N GLU A 52 -15.83 -19.69 9.86
CA GLU A 52 -14.43 -20.07 10.06
C GLU A 52 -13.52 -18.83 10.14
N VAL A 53 -13.73 -17.82 9.28
CA VAL A 53 -12.99 -16.54 9.34
C VAL A 53 -13.20 -15.84 10.69
N CYS A 54 -14.42 -15.86 11.24
CA CYS A 54 -14.70 -15.25 12.54
C CYS A 54 -13.92 -15.92 13.70
N LYS A 55 -13.55 -17.20 13.57
CA LYS A 55 -12.72 -17.88 14.58
C LYS A 55 -11.27 -17.39 14.60
N LEU A 56 -10.81 -16.77 13.51
CA LEU A 56 -9.46 -16.23 13.38
C LEU A 56 -9.33 -14.83 13.96
N ILE A 57 -10.43 -14.19 14.37
CA ILE A 57 -10.40 -12.88 15.02
C ILE A 57 -9.64 -13.01 16.35
N PRO A 58 -8.59 -12.21 16.58
CA PRO A 58 -7.83 -12.21 17.84
C PRO A 58 -8.67 -11.87 19.08
N SER A 59 -8.04 -11.89 20.26
CA SER A 59 -8.69 -11.37 21.46
C SER A 59 -9.02 -9.87 21.30
N ASP A 60 -10.01 -9.37 22.03
CA ASP A 60 -10.37 -7.93 21.98
C ASP A 60 -9.14 -7.05 22.30
N ALA A 61 -8.34 -7.46 23.30
CA ALA A 61 -7.12 -6.77 23.69
C ALA A 61 -6.09 -6.72 22.56
N ASP A 62 -5.86 -7.85 21.88
CA ASP A 62 -4.96 -7.92 20.73
C ASP A 62 -5.46 -7.05 19.57
N CYS A 63 -6.78 -7.01 19.34
CA CYS A 63 -7.37 -6.17 18.29
C CYS A 63 -7.07 -4.68 18.52
N PHE A 64 -7.31 -4.18 19.75
CA PHE A 64 -6.96 -2.81 20.11
C PHE A 64 -5.46 -2.54 20.04
N GLN A 65 -4.64 -3.50 20.51
CA GLN A 65 -3.19 -3.37 20.46
C GLN A 65 -2.70 -3.27 19.00
N HIS A 66 -3.10 -4.19 18.14
CA HIS A 66 -2.71 -4.19 16.73
C HIS A 66 -3.21 -2.94 16.00
N LEU A 67 -4.45 -2.50 16.23
CA LEU A 67 -4.96 -1.28 15.60
C LEU A 67 -4.17 -0.04 16.02
N ARG A 68 -3.81 0.06 17.31
CA ARG A 68 -2.95 1.14 17.80
C ARG A 68 -1.60 1.15 17.09
N HIS A 69 -0.98 -0.02 16.90
CA HIS A 69 0.30 -0.13 16.19
C HIS A 69 0.17 0.25 14.71
N TYR A 70 -0.91 -0.18 14.06
CA TYR A 70 -1.23 0.25 12.69
C TYR A 70 -1.36 1.77 12.61
N ARG A 71 -2.19 2.39 13.45
CA ARG A 71 -2.44 3.83 13.47
C ARG A 71 -1.16 4.63 13.75
N ASP A 72 -0.42 4.26 14.80
CA ASP A 72 0.71 5.05 15.29
C ASP A 72 1.98 4.87 14.43
N ASN A 73 2.02 3.88 13.52
CA ASN A 73 3.18 3.59 12.66
C ASN A 73 2.79 3.50 11.18
N ALA A 74 2.14 2.42 10.77
CA ALA A 74 1.91 2.13 9.35
C ALA A 74 1.01 3.16 8.67
N HIS A 75 -0.03 3.62 9.36
CA HIS A 75 -0.97 4.65 8.87
C HIS A 75 -0.31 6.03 8.73
N VAL A 76 0.66 6.35 9.61
CA VAL A 76 1.46 7.58 9.49
C VAL A 76 2.28 7.56 8.21
N LEU A 77 2.92 6.43 7.90
CA LEU A 77 3.76 6.28 6.71
C LEU A 77 2.95 6.18 5.41
N TYR A 78 1.76 5.56 5.49
CA TYR A 78 0.85 5.38 4.38
C TYR A 78 -0.61 5.37 4.88
N PRO A 79 -1.36 6.48 4.71
CA PRO A 79 -2.69 6.66 5.29
C PRO A 79 -3.79 5.96 4.46
N ALA A 80 -3.65 4.65 4.28
CA ALA A 80 -4.51 3.83 3.43
C ALA A 80 -6.00 3.90 3.84
N VAL A 81 -6.26 3.96 5.15
CA VAL A 81 -7.59 4.19 5.71
C VAL A 81 -7.82 5.69 5.86
N VAL A 82 -8.52 6.30 4.91
CA VAL A 82 -8.77 7.75 4.86
C VAL A 82 -9.48 8.28 6.12
N ARG A 83 -10.43 7.53 6.69
CA ARG A 83 -11.17 7.91 7.91
C ARG A 83 -10.86 6.97 9.08
N ILE A 84 -9.64 7.06 9.61
CA ILE A 84 -9.18 6.17 10.69
C ILE A 84 -10.03 6.29 11.96
N ASP A 85 -10.47 7.49 12.33
CA ASP A 85 -11.29 7.71 13.55
C ASP A 85 -12.66 7.00 13.46
N ARG A 86 -13.26 7.04 12.26
CA ARG A 86 -14.50 6.33 11.97
C ARG A 86 -14.28 4.82 12.05
N PHE A 87 -13.17 4.34 11.49
CA PHE A 87 -12.81 2.94 11.53
C PHE A 87 -12.57 2.43 12.96
N GLU A 88 -11.89 3.19 13.82
CA GLU A 88 -11.71 2.88 15.26
C GLU A 88 -13.06 2.76 15.99
N THR A 89 -13.98 3.69 15.70
CA THR A 89 -15.33 3.68 16.26
C THR A 89 -16.11 2.46 15.80
N GLU A 90 -16.02 2.11 14.52
CA GLU A 90 -16.64 0.92 13.93
C GLU A 90 -16.07 -0.38 14.52
N MET A 91 -14.75 -0.46 14.74
CA MET A 91 -14.12 -1.60 15.40
C MET A 91 -14.60 -1.74 16.84
N SER A 92 -14.67 -0.64 17.59
CA SER A 92 -15.13 -0.67 18.97
C SER A 92 -16.57 -1.21 19.06
N ARG A 93 -17.46 -0.74 18.17
CA ARG A 93 -18.84 -1.25 18.08
C ARG A 93 -18.90 -2.73 17.69
N PHE A 94 -18.06 -3.15 16.76
CA PHE A 94 -17.95 -4.53 16.33
C PHE A 94 -17.53 -5.45 17.49
N LEU A 95 -16.50 -5.08 18.26
CA LEU A 95 -16.02 -5.88 19.40
C LEU A 95 -17.05 -5.92 20.54
N VAL A 96 -17.75 -4.82 20.83
CA VAL A 96 -18.86 -4.81 21.80
C VAL A 96 -19.98 -5.76 21.36
N THR A 97 -20.37 -5.71 20.08
CA THR A 97 -21.42 -6.59 19.53
C THR A 97 -20.99 -8.05 19.59
N ARG A 98 -19.73 -8.34 19.25
CA ARG A 98 -19.10 -9.66 19.33
C ARG A 98 -19.14 -10.22 20.76
N SER A 99 -18.76 -9.39 21.74
CA SER A 99 -18.78 -9.77 23.16
C SER A 99 -20.21 -10.04 23.65
N SER A 100 -21.18 -9.21 23.25
CA SER A 100 -22.59 -9.37 23.66
C SER A 100 -23.32 -10.58 23.06
N ARG A 101 -22.97 -10.99 21.83
CA ARG A 101 -23.63 -12.09 21.10
C ARG A 101 -22.94 -13.44 21.30
N GLY A 102 -21.75 -13.45 21.91
CA GLY A 102 -20.90 -14.64 22.01
C GLY A 102 -20.47 -15.18 20.63
N ALA A 103 -19.89 -16.38 20.59
CA ALA A 103 -19.44 -17.03 19.34
C ALA A 103 -20.59 -17.53 18.45
N GLN A 104 -21.85 -17.25 18.80
CA GLN A 104 -22.99 -17.56 17.93
C GLN A 104 -23.09 -16.49 16.84
N VAL A 105 -22.39 -16.73 15.73
CA VAL A 105 -22.76 -16.16 14.43
C VAL A 105 -24.15 -16.73 14.10
N THR A 106 -25.20 -16.11 14.64
CA THR A 106 -26.59 -16.49 14.36
C THR A 106 -26.81 -16.37 12.88
N ALA A 107 -26.98 -17.52 12.23
CA ALA A 107 -27.37 -17.75 10.84
C ALA A 107 -27.11 -16.56 9.91
N PHE A 108 -26.02 -16.63 9.15
CA PHE A 108 -25.84 -15.83 7.95
C PHE A 108 -27.06 -16.13 7.04
N SER A 109 -28.12 -15.33 7.16
CA SER A 109 -29.24 -15.36 6.22
C SER A 109 -28.75 -14.67 4.96
N GLU A 110 -28.98 -15.25 3.79
CA GLU A 110 -28.59 -14.68 2.48
C GLU A 110 -29.03 -13.22 2.29
N GLN A 111 -29.97 -12.73 3.11
CA GLN A 111 -30.51 -11.37 3.08
C GLN A 111 -29.83 -10.37 4.04
N SER A 112 -29.08 -10.83 5.04
CA SER A 112 -28.34 -9.96 5.97
C SER A 112 -26.89 -10.40 6.04
N SER A 113 -26.05 -9.83 5.17
CA SER A 113 -24.59 -9.99 5.13
C SER A 113 -23.90 -9.31 6.33
N ASP A 114 -24.49 -9.42 7.51
CA ASP A 114 -24.11 -8.69 8.72
C ASP A 114 -23.37 -9.61 9.71
N ILE A 115 -22.08 -9.34 9.89
CA ILE A 115 -21.15 -9.99 10.81
C ILE A 115 -20.91 -9.02 11.96
N TYR A 116 -21.62 -9.24 13.08
CA TYR A 116 -21.53 -8.38 14.29
C TYR A 116 -21.73 -6.87 14.02
N GLY A 117 -22.66 -6.50 13.14
CA GLY A 117 -22.96 -5.12 12.75
C GLY A 117 -22.13 -4.60 11.57
N GLN A 118 -21.38 -5.47 10.86
CA GLN A 118 -20.46 -5.10 9.80
C GLN A 118 -20.53 -6.01 8.57
N ILE A 119 -20.22 -5.45 7.42
CA ILE A 119 -20.17 -6.19 6.14
C ILE A 119 -18.84 -6.93 5.96
N VAL A 120 -18.84 -7.93 5.08
CA VAL A 120 -17.65 -8.72 4.71
C VAL A 120 -16.48 -7.83 4.27
N HIS A 121 -16.74 -6.79 3.48
CA HIS A 121 -15.69 -5.87 3.00
C HIS A 121 -15.01 -5.09 4.14
N TRP A 122 -15.79 -4.72 5.17
CA TRP A 122 -15.26 -4.09 6.37
C TRP A 122 -14.39 -5.07 7.15
N LEU A 123 -14.82 -6.33 7.26
CA LEU A 123 -14.04 -7.38 7.90
C LEU A 123 -12.70 -7.60 7.18
N SER A 124 -12.68 -7.50 5.84
CA SER A 124 -11.45 -7.59 5.04
C SER A 124 -10.48 -6.45 5.36
N LEU A 125 -10.99 -5.21 5.44
CA LEU A 125 -10.20 -4.06 5.85
C LEU A 125 -9.71 -4.20 7.30
N PHE A 126 -10.54 -4.74 8.20
CA PHE A 126 -10.19 -4.99 9.58
C PHE A 126 -9.03 -5.97 9.71
N PHE A 127 -9.09 -7.12 9.05
CA PHE A 127 -7.97 -8.04 9.01
C PHE A 127 -6.72 -7.42 8.39
N ALA A 128 -6.84 -6.62 7.32
CA ALA A 128 -5.69 -5.94 6.73
C ALA A 128 -5.01 -4.97 7.72
N CYS A 129 -5.79 -4.18 8.46
CA CYS A 129 -5.28 -3.29 9.50
C CYS A 129 -4.61 -4.06 10.65
N LEU A 130 -5.25 -5.15 11.11
CA LEU A 130 -4.68 -6.02 12.14
C LEU A 130 -3.38 -6.70 11.68
N ALA A 131 -3.31 -7.17 10.43
CA ALA A 131 -2.09 -7.74 9.85
C ALA A 131 -0.96 -6.71 9.87
N SER A 132 -1.24 -5.52 9.36
CA SER A 132 -0.27 -4.43 9.31
C SER A 132 0.21 -4.06 10.72
N GLY A 133 -0.71 -3.93 11.68
CA GLY A 133 -0.41 -3.70 13.09
C GLY A 133 0.36 -4.83 13.78
N CYS A 134 0.08 -6.08 13.46
CA CYS A 134 0.76 -7.25 14.02
C CYS A 134 2.18 -7.40 13.44
N HIS A 135 2.36 -7.09 12.15
CA HIS A 135 3.69 -7.02 11.53
C HIS A 135 4.60 -6.00 12.22
N VAL A 136 4.04 -4.88 12.70
CA VAL A 136 4.74 -3.86 13.50
C VAL A 136 5.29 -4.42 14.80
N LEU A 137 4.61 -5.41 15.40
CA LEU A 137 4.94 -6.01 16.69
C LEU A 137 5.90 -7.22 16.62
N CYS A 138 6.09 -7.87 15.46
CA CYS A 138 6.67 -9.21 15.43
C CYS A 138 8.03 -9.33 14.70
N LEU A 139 9.11 -9.33 15.49
CA LEU A 139 10.26 -10.22 15.28
C LEU A 139 10.20 -11.26 16.41
N ARG A 140 9.84 -12.52 16.09
CA ARG A 140 10.20 -13.80 16.77
C ARG A 140 9.12 -14.81 17.21
N VAL A 141 7.79 -14.63 17.15
CA VAL A 141 6.91 -15.64 17.82
C VAL A 141 5.70 -16.20 17.05
N PHE A 142 5.30 -15.71 15.87
CA PHE A 142 4.13 -16.31 15.18
C PHE A 142 4.32 -16.49 13.67
N ALA A 143 5.18 -17.43 13.30
CA ALA A 143 5.27 -17.93 11.92
C ALA A 143 3.95 -18.61 11.45
N ASP A 144 3.18 -19.20 12.36
CA ASP A 144 1.98 -19.98 12.02
C ASP A 144 0.72 -19.14 11.74
N LYS A 145 0.60 -17.94 12.33
CA LYS A 145 -0.63 -17.13 12.23
C LYS A 145 -0.54 -15.97 11.24
N GLN A 146 0.66 -15.69 10.72
CA GLN A 146 0.89 -14.61 9.76
C GLN A 146 0.22 -14.91 8.40
N SER A 147 0.11 -16.19 8.03
CA SER A 147 -0.54 -16.71 6.82
C SER A 147 -2.08 -16.51 6.85
N SER A 148 -2.69 -16.58 8.05
CA SER A 148 -4.13 -16.38 8.29
C SER A 148 -4.63 -14.95 8.11
N VAL A 149 -3.76 -13.97 7.94
CA VAL A 149 -4.22 -12.58 7.75
C VAL A 149 -3.86 -12.10 6.34
N LYS A 150 -2.83 -12.70 5.74
CA LYS A 150 -2.36 -12.45 4.37
C LYS A 150 -3.34 -12.89 3.28
N ALA A 151 -4.05 -14.02 3.43
CA ALA A 151 -4.94 -14.52 2.37
C ALA A 151 -6.30 -13.80 2.30
N TYR A 152 -6.81 -13.23 3.41
CA TYR A 152 -8.14 -12.61 3.41
C TYR A 152 -8.16 -11.20 2.80
N ALA A 153 -7.04 -10.46 2.89
CA ALA A 153 -6.86 -9.22 2.14
C ALA A 153 -6.96 -9.43 0.61
N CYS A 154 -6.74 -10.67 0.15
CA CYS A 154 -6.75 -11.06 -1.25
C CYS A 154 -8.12 -11.57 -1.75
N GLY A 155 -9.07 -11.87 -0.87
CA GLY A 155 -10.23 -12.72 -1.21
C GLY A 155 -11.55 -12.01 -1.54
N LEU A 156 -11.90 -10.88 -0.92
CA LEU A 156 -13.30 -10.41 -0.97
C LEU A 156 -13.54 -8.89 -1.06
N SER A 157 -12.50 -8.09 -1.19
CA SER A 157 -12.52 -6.69 -1.65
C SER A 157 -11.15 -6.13 -1.38
N VAL A 158 -10.43 -5.70 -2.40
CA VAL A 158 -9.04 -5.29 -2.29
C VAL A 158 -8.97 -4.02 -1.44
N PRO A 159 -8.63 -4.10 -0.13
CA PRO A 159 -8.54 -2.91 0.67
C PRO A 159 -7.21 -2.26 0.32
N VAL A 160 -7.26 -1.02 -0.11
CA VAL A 160 -6.09 -0.16 -0.25
C VAL A 160 -5.35 -0.19 1.10
N GLY A 161 -4.21 -0.89 1.17
CA GLY A 161 -3.52 -1.20 2.44
C GLY A 161 -3.05 -2.67 2.57
N GLY A 162 -3.75 -3.63 1.96
CA GLY A 162 -3.31 -5.03 1.88
C GLY A 162 -2.05 -5.21 1.02
N GLU A 163 -1.84 -4.32 0.05
CA GLU A 163 -0.70 -4.33 -0.87
C GLU A 163 0.64 -4.15 -0.14
N ASN A 164 0.72 -3.33 0.91
CA ASN A 164 1.92 -3.22 1.74
C ASN A 164 2.22 -4.54 2.49
N VAL A 165 1.18 -5.27 2.91
CA VAL A 165 1.30 -6.56 3.61
C VAL A 165 1.73 -7.69 2.64
N ILE A 166 1.27 -7.63 1.39
CA ILE A 166 1.61 -8.59 0.32
C ILE A 166 3.00 -8.28 -0.27
N ALA A 167 3.36 -7.02 -0.46
CA ALA A 167 4.71 -6.60 -0.83
C ALA A 167 5.74 -7.01 0.24
N ASN A 168 5.38 -6.91 1.53
CA ASN A 168 6.18 -7.44 2.65
C ASN A 168 6.30 -8.97 2.67
N SER A 169 5.53 -9.69 1.84
CA SER A 169 5.63 -11.14 1.67
C SER A 169 6.49 -11.53 0.45
N MET A 170 7.26 -10.59 -0.12
CA MET A 170 8.24 -10.79 -1.21
C MET A 170 7.66 -11.29 -2.54
N ASN A 171 6.34 -11.20 -2.77
CA ASN A 171 5.77 -11.46 -4.09
C ASN A 171 5.32 -10.17 -4.78
N ALA A 172 6.30 -9.48 -5.38
CA ALA A 172 6.08 -8.25 -6.14
C ALA A 172 5.14 -8.45 -7.36
N GLY A 173 5.11 -9.65 -7.94
CA GLY A 173 4.23 -9.98 -9.07
C GLY A 173 2.75 -9.95 -8.68
N VAL A 174 2.41 -10.61 -7.57
CA VAL A 174 1.04 -10.64 -7.04
C VAL A 174 0.58 -9.26 -6.59
N ALA A 175 1.43 -8.54 -5.85
CA ALA A 175 1.12 -7.19 -5.39
C ALA A 175 0.79 -6.26 -6.57
N TRP A 176 1.55 -6.37 -7.67
CA TRP A 176 1.30 -5.59 -8.88
C TRP A 176 0.02 -6.00 -9.61
N SER A 177 -0.24 -7.29 -9.80
CA SER A 177 -1.50 -7.75 -10.42
C SER A 177 -2.73 -7.29 -9.62
N LEU A 178 -2.65 -7.34 -8.29
CA LEU A 178 -3.70 -6.83 -7.41
C LEU A 178 -3.86 -5.32 -7.55
N LEU A 179 -2.78 -4.55 -7.53
CA LEU A 179 -2.85 -3.10 -7.73
C LEU A 179 -3.47 -2.73 -9.08
N GLY A 180 -3.16 -3.47 -10.15
CA GLY A 180 -3.78 -3.30 -11.46
C GLY A 180 -5.30 -3.54 -11.41
N LEU A 181 -5.74 -4.59 -10.73
CA LEU A 181 -7.16 -4.86 -10.49
C LEU A 181 -7.81 -3.76 -9.64
N THR A 182 -7.19 -3.36 -8.53
CA THR A 182 -7.63 -2.27 -7.66
C THR A 182 -7.84 -0.99 -8.46
N THR A 183 -6.88 -0.64 -9.32
CA THR A 183 -6.93 0.54 -10.17
C THR A 183 -8.14 0.50 -11.12
N ARG A 184 -8.40 -0.66 -11.75
CA ARG A 184 -9.56 -0.81 -12.63
C ARG A 184 -10.89 -0.76 -11.87
N LEU A 185 -10.99 -1.42 -10.72
CA LEU A 185 -12.18 -1.34 -9.87
C LEU A 185 -12.43 0.10 -9.40
N ALA A 186 -11.41 0.81 -8.96
CA ALA A 186 -11.50 2.21 -8.57
C ALA A 186 -12.00 3.10 -9.72
N GLN A 187 -11.58 2.81 -10.94
CA GLN A 187 -12.07 3.49 -12.14
C GLN A 187 -13.55 3.19 -12.40
N THR A 188 -14.00 1.94 -12.30
CA THR A 188 -15.41 1.59 -12.56
C THR A 188 -16.38 2.23 -11.58
N ILE A 189 -15.95 2.45 -10.33
CA ILE A 189 -16.73 3.18 -9.33
C ILE A 189 -16.41 4.68 -9.28
N GLY A 190 -15.73 5.23 -10.29
CA GLY A 190 -15.50 6.67 -10.46
C GLY A 190 -14.64 7.35 -9.38
N LEU A 191 -13.74 6.63 -8.67
CA LEU A 191 -12.87 7.26 -7.66
C LEU A 191 -11.89 8.27 -8.25
N HIS A 192 -11.55 8.08 -9.52
CA HIS A 192 -10.62 8.91 -10.28
C HIS A 192 -11.21 10.23 -10.77
N GLU A 193 -12.53 10.41 -10.65
CA GLU A 193 -13.19 11.64 -11.06
C GLU A 193 -12.82 12.78 -10.09
N PRO A 194 -12.67 14.02 -10.59
CA PRO A 194 -12.41 15.17 -9.73
C PRO A 194 -13.50 15.32 -8.66
N ALA A 195 -13.13 15.74 -7.44
CA ALA A 195 -14.09 15.90 -6.35
C ALA A 195 -15.29 16.80 -6.70
N GLU A 196 -15.10 17.75 -7.63
CA GLU A 196 -16.12 18.66 -8.16
C GLU A 196 -17.24 17.97 -8.96
N SER A 197 -17.01 16.75 -9.47
CA SER A 197 -18.04 15.98 -10.19
C SER A 197 -19.11 15.40 -9.25
N SER A 198 -18.81 15.32 -7.95
CA SER A 198 -19.70 14.74 -6.96
C SER A 198 -20.77 15.73 -6.51
N ALA A 199 -22.02 15.25 -6.38
CA ALA A 199 -23.11 16.04 -5.82
C ALA A 199 -22.86 16.46 -4.35
N SER A 200 -22.05 15.67 -3.63
CA SER A 200 -21.61 15.97 -2.27
C SER A 200 -20.11 16.29 -2.27
N PRO A 201 -19.70 17.52 -1.89
CA PRO A 201 -18.30 17.90 -1.81
C PRO A 201 -17.48 17.01 -0.86
N ASP A 202 -18.08 16.59 0.25
CA ASP A 202 -17.43 15.72 1.25
C ASP A 202 -17.18 14.32 0.68
N GLU A 203 -18.14 13.81 -0.09
CA GLU A 203 -18.02 12.52 -0.76
C GLU A 203 -16.99 12.58 -1.90
N GLY A 204 -16.98 13.67 -2.67
CA GLY A 204 -15.99 13.90 -3.72
C GLY A 204 -14.57 13.89 -3.17
N ARG A 205 -14.32 14.65 -2.10
CA ARG A 205 -13.00 14.67 -1.42
C ARG A 205 -12.63 13.31 -0.84
N PHE A 206 -13.58 12.59 -0.25
CA PHE A 206 -13.32 11.25 0.28
C PHE A 206 -12.92 10.26 -0.83
N ARG A 207 -13.60 10.30 -1.99
CA ARG A 207 -13.28 9.46 -3.16
C ARG A 207 -11.91 9.81 -3.73
N GLU A 208 -11.61 11.10 -3.83
CA GLU A 208 -10.31 11.61 -4.26
C GLU A 208 -9.17 11.14 -3.33
N GLU A 209 -9.36 11.19 -2.01
CA GLU A 209 -8.34 10.71 -1.07
C GLU A 209 -8.06 9.21 -1.24
N ILE A 210 -9.09 8.39 -1.50
CA ILE A 210 -8.91 6.96 -1.78
C ILE A 210 -8.15 6.77 -3.09
N TRP A 211 -8.50 7.51 -4.14
CA TRP A 211 -7.78 7.46 -5.41
C TRP A 211 -6.30 7.80 -5.24
N TRP A 212 -5.98 8.84 -4.47
CA TRP A 212 -4.59 9.20 -4.18
C TRP A 212 -3.81 8.12 -3.46
N GLN A 213 -4.44 7.27 -2.64
CA GLN A 213 -3.77 6.12 -2.04
C GLN A 213 -3.34 5.10 -3.12
N ILE A 214 -4.18 4.87 -4.13
CA ILE A 214 -3.87 3.98 -5.27
C ILE A 214 -2.74 4.58 -6.11
N VAL A 215 -2.84 5.87 -6.45
CA VAL A 215 -1.80 6.60 -7.19
C VAL A 215 -0.46 6.58 -6.45
N TRP A 216 -0.49 6.71 -5.13
CA TRP A 216 0.70 6.62 -4.30
C TRP A 216 1.39 5.27 -4.49
N GLN A 217 0.68 4.15 -4.34
CA GLN A 217 1.27 2.83 -4.53
C GLN A 217 1.78 2.60 -5.96
N ASP A 218 0.98 2.97 -6.97
CA ASP A 218 1.33 2.80 -8.38
C ASP A 218 2.58 3.60 -8.75
N SER A 219 2.69 4.85 -8.31
CA SER A 219 3.86 5.68 -8.59
C SER A 219 5.15 5.09 -7.98
N LEU A 220 5.10 4.65 -6.72
CA LEU A 220 6.28 4.11 -6.04
C LEU A 220 6.74 2.78 -6.64
N LEU A 221 5.81 1.88 -6.98
CA LEU A 221 6.14 0.61 -7.61
C LEU A 221 6.65 0.83 -9.05
N SER A 222 6.08 1.81 -9.77
CA SER A 222 6.49 2.13 -11.14
C SER A 222 7.95 2.58 -11.20
N ILE A 223 8.39 3.47 -10.31
CA ILE A 223 9.79 3.89 -10.28
C ILE A 223 10.73 2.78 -9.76
N LEU A 224 10.30 2.00 -8.76
CA LEU A 224 11.11 0.92 -8.18
C LEU A 224 11.38 -0.21 -9.18
N PHE A 225 10.40 -0.55 -10.01
CA PHE A 225 10.49 -1.66 -10.96
C PHE A 225 10.66 -1.21 -12.41
N ASP A 226 10.83 0.09 -12.65
CA ASP A 226 10.94 0.70 -13.98
C ASP A 226 9.79 0.29 -14.91
N ARG A 227 8.55 0.43 -14.42
CA ARG A 227 7.33 -0.02 -15.11
C ARG A 227 6.42 1.15 -15.50
N PRO A 228 5.65 1.01 -16.59
CA PRO A 228 4.62 1.98 -16.93
C PRO A 228 3.52 2.04 -15.85
N PRO A 229 3.26 3.20 -15.23
CA PRO A 229 2.21 3.37 -14.23
C PRO A 229 0.82 3.22 -14.82
N ALA A 230 -0.03 2.42 -14.15
CA ALA A 230 -1.42 2.18 -14.56
C ALA A 230 -2.32 3.42 -14.38
N THR A 231 -1.92 4.36 -13.53
CA THR A 231 -2.68 5.56 -13.18
C THR A 231 -2.27 6.81 -13.97
N SER A 232 -1.16 6.76 -14.72
CA SER A 232 -0.55 7.95 -15.35
C SER A 232 -1.51 8.80 -16.17
N THR A 233 -2.30 8.20 -17.06
CA THR A 233 -3.17 8.95 -17.98
C THR A 233 -4.22 9.80 -17.25
N ILE A 234 -4.63 9.39 -16.06
CA ILE A 234 -5.73 9.99 -15.29
C ILE A 234 -5.19 10.87 -14.15
N ALA A 235 -4.15 10.42 -13.45
CA ALA A 235 -3.55 11.17 -12.36
C ALA A 235 -2.85 12.46 -12.85
N THR A 236 -2.36 12.49 -14.09
CA THR A 236 -1.70 13.68 -14.66
C THR A 236 -2.67 14.66 -15.29
N THR A 237 -3.94 14.28 -15.49
CA THR A 237 -5.01 15.17 -15.99
C THR A 237 -5.69 15.94 -14.89
N TRP A 238 -5.54 15.54 -13.62
CA TRP A 238 -5.89 16.43 -12.52
C TRP A 238 -5.01 17.67 -12.66
N PRO A 239 -5.61 18.85 -12.90
CA PRO A 239 -4.83 20.06 -12.89
C PRO A 239 -4.09 20.00 -11.56
N HIS A 240 -2.77 20.08 -11.62
CA HIS A 240 -1.98 20.36 -10.43
C HIS A 240 -2.81 21.38 -9.68
N HIS A 241 -3.31 21.03 -8.49
CA HIS A 241 -4.01 21.99 -7.68
C HIS A 241 -2.91 22.95 -7.19
N ASN A 242 -2.39 23.74 -8.13
CA ASN A 242 -2.24 25.17 -8.01
C ASN A 242 -3.65 25.68 -7.69
N SER A 243 -4.17 25.33 -6.51
CA SER A 243 -4.86 26.34 -5.75
C SER A 243 -3.88 27.51 -5.79
N SER A 244 -4.23 28.55 -6.54
CA SER A 244 -3.65 29.88 -6.41
C SER A 244 -3.82 30.45 -4.97
N HIS A 245 -4.29 29.61 -4.03
CA HIS A 245 -4.39 29.77 -2.59
C HIS A 245 -3.36 28.97 -1.76
N ASP A 246 -2.51 28.11 -2.33
CA ASP A 246 -1.44 27.37 -1.61
C ASP A 246 -0.24 28.27 -1.25
N SER A 247 -0.51 29.42 -0.63
CA SER A 247 0.51 30.28 0.01
C SER A 247 1.00 29.73 1.35
N GLY A 248 0.48 28.57 1.77
CA GLY A 248 0.79 27.91 3.03
C GLY A 248 1.80 26.77 2.91
N THR A 249 2.36 26.37 4.06
CA THR A 249 3.25 25.22 4.18
C THR A 249 2.50 23.90 3.92
N LEU A 250 3.09 22.99 3.15
CA LEU A 250 2.52 21.70 2.77
C LEU A 250 2.64 20.66 3.88
N SER A 251 1.55 19.96 4.15
CA SER A 251 1.56 18.79 5.02
C SER A 251 2.23 17.58 4.36
N TYR A 252 2.58 16.57 5.17
CA TYR A 252 3.20 15.33 4.69
C TYR A 252 2.42 14.68 3.55
N SER A 253 1.10 14.52 3.70
CA SER A 253 0.26 13.92 2.66
C SER A 253 0.26 14.73 1.36
N HIS A 254 0.28 16.07 1.44
CA HIS A 254 0.38 16.92 0.24
C HIS A 254 1.75 16.81 -0.43
N CYS A 255 2.84 16.79 0.35
CA CYS A 255 4.19 16.52 -0.15
C CYS A 255 4.24 15.18 -0.89
N MET A 256 3.69 14.11 -0.30
CA MET A 256 3.69 12.79 -0.93
C MET A 256 2.85 12.74 -2.21
N LYS A 257 1.66 13.36 -2.25
CA LYS A 257 0.87 13.46 -3.50
C LYS A 257 1.63 14.18 -4.61
N ARG A 258 2.29 15.31 -4.29
CA ARG A 258 3.13 16.06 -5.25
C ARG A 258 4.34 15.24 -5.70
N LEU A 259 4.94 14.46 -4.80
CA LEU A 259 6.04 13.55 -5.13
C LEU A 259 5.58 12.43 -6.06
N CYS A 260 4.45 11.79 -5.77
CA CYS A 260 3.85 10.75 -6.62
C CYS A 260 3.55 11.28 -8.02
N ALA A 261 2.98 12.49 -8.14
CA ALA A 261 2.77 13.14 -9.43
C ALA A 261 4.09 13.39 -10.17
N ALA A 262 5.13 13.85 -9.48
CA ALA A 262 6.46 14.02 -10.07
C ALA A 262 7.06 12.69 -10.55
N ILE A 263 6.90 11.61 -9.78
CA ILE A 263 7.34 10.27 -10.18
C ILE A 263 6.64 9.81 -11.46
N LEU A 264 5.32 9.97 -11.55
CA LEU A 264 4.57 9.61 -12.75
C LEU A 264 5.05 10.38 -13.98
N ASP A 265 5.33 11.68 -13.82
CA ASP A 265 5.88 12.50 -14.89
C ASP A 265 7.30 12.08 -15.29
N ILE A 266 8.17 11.74 -14.33
CA ILE A 266 9.53 11.23 -14.59
C ILE A 266 9.46 9.94 -15.42
N VAL A 267 8.64 8.97 -14.99
CA VAL A 267 8.53 7.67 -15.69
C VAL A 267 7.95 7.85 -17.10
N ARG A 268 6.95 8.72 -17.26
CA ARG A 268 6.40 9.06 -18.57
C ARG A 268 7.44 9.73 -19.47
N ASP A 269 8.12 10.76 -18.99
CA ASP A 269 9.09 11.52 -19.78
C ASP A 269 10.26 10.61 -20.22
N ARG A 270 10.70 9.67 -19.37
CA ARG A 270 11.68 8.64 -19.74
C ARG A 270 11.20 7.70 -20.83
N SER A 271 9.94 7.27 -20.79
CA SER A 271 9.38 6.34 -21.79
C SER A 271 9.31 6.93 -23.20
N VAL A 272 9.26 8.27 -23.30
CA VAL A 272 9.19 9.01 -24.57
C VAL A 272 10.58 9.51 -25.01
N SER A 273 11.53 9.61 -24.08
CA SER A 273 12.86 10.18 -24.34
C SER A 273 13.70 9.28 -25.24
N VAL A 274 13.79 9.66 -26.52
CA VAL A 274 14.76 9.14 -27.51
C VAL A 274 15.77 10.25 -27.89
N GLY A 275 16.07 11.13 -26.92
CA GLY A 275 16.77 12.38 -27.13
C GLY A 275 18.30 12.29 -27.09
N SER A 276 18.94 13.39 -27.48
CA SER A 276 20.39 13.61 -27.31
C SER A 276 20.76 13.76 -25.83
N SER A 277 22.04 13.56 -25.47
CA SER A 277 22.53 13.71 -24.08
C SER A 277 22.20 15.08 -23.45
N GLN A 278 22.07 16.14 -24.26
CA GLN A 278 21.69 17.47 -23.77
C GLN A 278 20.21 17.56 -23.35
N GLU A 279 19.32 16.89 -24.08
CA GLU A 279 17.89 16.85 -23.76
C GLU A 279 17.66 16.04 -22.47
N GLU A 280 18.40 14.95 -22.30
CA GLU A 280 18.37 14.13 -21.09
C GLU A 280 18.81 14.94 -19.85
N VAL A 281 19.91 15.69 -19.94
CA VAL A 281 20.38 16.58 -18.85
C VAL A 281 19.35 17.67 -18.54
N SER A 282 18.70 18.24 -19.55
CA SER A 282 17.63 19.22 -19.34
C SER A 282 16.42 18.62 -18.61
N LEU A 283 16.02 17.39 -18.94
CA LEU A 283 14.93 16.69 -18.26
C LEU A 283 15.30 16.35 -16.81
N ILE A 284 16.52 15.87 -16.57
CA ILE A 284 17.03 15.61 -15.22
C ILE A 284 16.99 16.89 -14.38
N THR A 285 17.48 18.01 -14.92
CA THR A 285 17.51 19.29 -14.20
C THR A 285 16.09 19.79 -13.89
N LYS A 286 15.18 19.72 -14.86
CA LYS A 286 13.77 20.09 -14.69
C LYS A 286 13.11 19.32 -13.54
N HIS A 287 13.27 18.00 -13.51
CA HIS A 287 12.66 17.16 -12.48
C HIS A 287 13.34 17.35 -11.12
N ARG A 288 14.66 17.54 -11.09
CA ARG A 288 15.43 17.87 -9.88
C ARG A 288 14.93 19.16 -9.21
N ASP A 289 14.75 20.22 -9.99
CA ASP A 289 14.30 21.52 -9.48
C ASP A 289 12.89 21.42 -8.91
N ARG A 290 12.00 20.68 -9.58
CA ARG A 290 10.64 20.41 -9.09
C ARG A 290 10.64 19.65 -7.76
N LEU A 291 11.46 18.61 -7.63
CA LEU A 291 11.59 17.83 -6.38
C LEU A 291 12.16 18.67 -5.24
N THR A 292 13.12 19.56 -5.54
CA THR A 292 13.72 20.46 -4.55
C THR A 292 12.71 21.51 -4.07
N ALA A 293 11.92 22.08 -4.98
CA ALA A 293 10.89 23.07 -4.67
C ALA A 293 9.78 22.51 -3.76
N LEU A 294 9.49 21.20 -3.86
CA LEU A 294 8.52 20.52 -3.02
C LEU A 294 8.92 20.56 -1.54
N VAL A 295 10.19 20.27 -1.23
CA VAL A 295 10.70 20.29 0.15
C VAL A 295 10.71 21.70 0.72
N ALA A 296 11.06 22.69 -0.10
CA ALA A 296 11.10 24.10 0.32
C ALA A 296 9.75 24.64 0.82
N GLN A 297 8.63 24.05 0.36
CA GLN A 297 7.27 24.42 0.76
C GLN A 297 6.73 23.56 1.91
N ALA A 298 7.45 22.53 2.37
CA ALA A 298 6.97 21.61 3.39
C ALA A 298 6.90 22.26 4.78
N VAL A 299 6.06 21.71 5.66
CA VAL A 299 6.05 22.11 7.08
C VAL A 299 7.41 21.85 7.76
N PRO A 300 7.80 22.61 8.80
CA PRO A 300 9.17 22.64 9.30
C PRO A 300 9.76 21.29 9.71
N HIS A 301 8.96 20.39 10.31
CA HIS A 301 9.46 19.08 10.72
C HIS A 301 9.83 18.17 9.55
N LEU A 302 9.25 18.40 8.37
CA LEU A 302 9.57 17.64 7.16
C LEU A 302 10.90 18.09 6.54
N THR A 303 11.31 19.34 6.77
CA THR A 303 12.60 19.86 6.28
C THR A 303 13.73 19.63 7.28
N ASP A 304 13.43 19.76 8.58
CA ASP A 304 14.40 19.58 9.65
C ASP A 304 13.81 18.69 10.74
N VAL A 305 14.43 17.52 10.94
CA VAL A 305 14.03 16.56 11.96
C VAL A 305 14.03 17.18 13.37
N SER A 306 14.88 18.18 13.63
CA SER A 306 14.97 18.86 14.93
C SER A 306 13.70 19.64 15.29
N ALA A 307 12.91 20.04 14.29
CA ALA A 307 11.62 20.69 14.48
C ALA A 307 10.47 19.73 14.81
N SER A 308 10.73 18.41 14.83
CA SER A 308 9.74 17.38 15.17
C SER A 308 9.31 17.46 16.63
N ARG A 309 8.00 17.41 16.89
CA ARG A 309 7.43 17.49 18.25
C ARG A 309 6.95 16.15 18.78
N CYS A 310 6.69 15.20 17.89
CA CYS A 310 6.22 13.88 18.25
C CYS A 310 6.80 12.79 17.35
N MET A 311 6.57 11.52 17.71
CA MET A 311 7.02 10.38 16.92
C MET A 311 6.44 10.39 15.51
N LYS A 312 5.19 10.85 15.35
CA LYS A 312 4.56 11.01 14.03
C LYS A 312 5.37 11.95 13.13
N ASP A 313 5.77 13.12 13.63
CA ASP A 313 6.55 14.08 12.86
C ASP A 313 7.88 13.47 12.38
N GLN A 314 8.57 12.74 13.26
CA GLN A 314 9.82 12.07 12.90
C GLN A 314 9.60 10.97 11.85
N LEU A 315 8.53 10.18 11.96
CA LEU A 315 8.17 9.18 10.96
C LEU A 315 7.89 9.81 9.59
N GLU A 316 7.11 10.89 9.56
CA GLU A 316 6.79 11.62 8.32
C GLU A 316 8.06 12.23 7.70
N HIS A 317 8.92 12.84 8.51
CA HIS A 317 10.21 13.40 8.07
C HIS A 317 11.06 12.34 7.39
N TRP A 318 11.39 11.26 8.12
CA TRP A 318 12.30 10.25 7.62
C TRP A 318 11.71 9.49 6.43
N ASN A 319 10.39 9.27 6.40
CA ASN A 319 9.75 8.63 5.26
C ASN A 319 9.80 9.52 4.02
N LEU A 320 9.44 10.81 4.13
CA LEU A 320 9.52 11.74 3.01
C LEU A 320 10.97 11.84 2.49
N SER A 321 11.94 12.00 3.39
CA SER A 321 13.36 12.03 3.06
C SER A 321 13.80 10.77 2.30
N LEU A 322 13.38 9.59 2.75
CA LEU A 322 13.67 8.31 2.09
C LEU A 322 13.09 8.22 0.67
N HIS A 323 11.81 8.60 0.50
CA HIS A 323 11.19 8.61 -0.83
C HIS A 323 11.88 9.60 -1.76
N LEU A 324 12.14 10.82 -1.29
CA LEU A 324 12.70 11.89 -2.10
C LEU A 324 14.14 11.59 -2.52
N SER A 325 15.00 11.18 -1.58
CA SER A 325 16.39 10.85 -1.87
C SER A 325 16.52 9.67 -2.83
N TYR A 326 15.62 8.69 -2.72
CA TYR A 326 15.59 7.55 -3.66
C TYR A 326 15.19 8.00 -5.07
N VAL A 327 14.15 8.84 -5.20
CA VAL A 327 13.72 9.38 -6.50
C VAL A 327 14.83 10.24 -7.11
N MET A 328 15.54 11.04 -6.30
CA MET A 328 16.68 11.82 -6.75
C MET A 328 17.83 10.93 -7.21
N PHE A 329 18.15 9.85 -6.48
CA PHE A 329 19.14 8.85 -6.91
C PHE A 329 18.74 8.24 -8.25
N ASP A 330 17.51 7.73 -8.37
CA ASP A 330 17.06 7.11 -9.60
C ASP A 330 17.03 8.10 -10.78
N LEU A 331 16.68 9.36 -10.53
CA LEU A 331 16.75 10.44 -11.53
C LEU A 331 18.16 10.63 -12.08
N HIS A 332 19.18 10.65 -11.22
CA HIS A 332 20.57 10.81 -11.64
C HIS A 332 21.22 9.50 -12.13
N ARG A 333 20.62 8.33 -11.88
CA ARG A 333 21.17 7.01 -12.23
C ARG A 333 21.52 6.88 -13.71
N ALA A 334 20.76 7.52 -14.61
CA ALA A 334 21.02 7.49 -16.04
C ALA A 334 22.40 8.07 -16.41
N THR A 335 22.88 9.06 -15.65
CA THR A 335 24.21 9.68 -15.85
C THR A 335 25.38 8.73 -15.57
N LEU A 336 25.15 7.63 -14.84
CA LEU A 336 26.18 6.63 -14.56
C LEU A 336 26.53 5.77 -15.79
N GLN A 337 25.65 5.71 -16.78
CA GLN A 337 25.87 4.94 -18.01
C GLN A 337 26.90 5.61 -18.93
N ASN A 338 27.00 6.94 -18.89
CA ASN A 338 27.85 7.74 -19.77
C ASN A 338 29.09 8.31 -19.03
N GLN A 339 29.97 7.42 -18.56
CA GLN A 339 31.13 7.82 -17.73
C GLN A 339 32.18 8.68 -18.46
N ALA A 340 32.20 8.64 -19.79
CA ALA A 340 33.17 9.36 -20.61
C ALA A 340 32.92 10.89 -20.64
N ASP A 341 31.70 11.35 -20.37
CA ASP A 341 31.36 12.77 -20.45
C ASP A 341 31.68 13.49 -19.13
N THR A 342 32.84 14.14 -19.07
CA THR A 342 33.31 14.88 -17.89
C THR A 342 32.37 16.01 -17.46
N ALA A 343 31.52 16.53 -18.35
CA ALA A 343 30.53 17.55 -17.99
C ALA A 343 29.47 17.03 -17.01
N LEU A 344 29.22 15.71 -17.00
CA LEU A 344 28.26 15.04 -16.12
C LEU A 344 28.82 14.72 -14.72
N GLY A 345 30.08 15.06 -14.43
CA GLY A 345 30.73 14.73 -13.15
C GLY A 345 29.91 15.13 -11.92
N HIS A 346 29.44 16.38 -11.89
CA HIS A 346 28.64 16.91 -10.79
C HIS A 346 27.29 16.18 -10.58
N LEU A 347 26.68 15.61 -11.63
CA LEU A 347 25.44 14.82 -11.53
C LEU A 347 25.72 13.43 -10.97
N ARG A 348 26.91 12.87 -11.25
CA ARG A 348 27.33 11.59 -10.69
C ARG A 348 27.63 11.71 -9.20
N ASP A 349 28.26 12.81 -8.78
CA ASP A 349 28.45 13.12 -7.37
C ASP A 349 27.09 13.28 -6.66
N ALA A 350 26.17 14.03 -7.26
CA ALA A 350 24.81 14.17 -6.74
C ALA A 350 24.04 12.83 -6.66
N CYS A 351 24.31 11.90 -7.58
CA CYS A 351 23.76 10.54 -7.55
C CYS A 351 24.24 9.77 -6.31
N ALA A 352 25.55 9.79 -6.06
CA ALA A 352 26.15 9.14 -4.89
C ALA A 352 25.64 9.76 -3.57
N ASP A 353 25.55 11.09 -3.50
CA ASP A 353 25.01 11.81 -2.34
C ASP A 353 23.54 11.45 -2.08
N SER A 354 22.74 11.33 -3.14
CA SER A 354 21.32 10.93 -3.03
C SER A 354 21.16 9.49 -2.52
N LEU A 355 22.04 8.58 -2.95
CA LEU A 355 22.05 7.20 -2.46
C LEU A 355 22.45 7.15 -0.98
N ALA A 356 23.52 7.86 -0.59
CA ALA A 356 23.93 7.97 0.80
C ALA A 356 22.83 8.58 1.69
N SER A 357 22.12 9.60 1.18
CA SER A 357 20.97 10.21 1.85
C SER A 357 19.81 9.23 2.01
N THR A 358 19.59 8.33 1.05
CA THR A 358 18.57 7.28 1.12
C THR A 358 18.87 6.29 2.24
N VAL A 359 20.12 5.83 2.34
CA VAL A 359 20.56 4.97 3.44
C VAL A 359 20.45 5.70 4.78
N HIS A 360 20.84 6.98 4.85
CA HIS A 360 20.71 7.78 6.06
C HIS A 360 19.25 7.92 6.51
N ALA A 361 18.34 8.23 5.59
CA ALA A 361 16.92 8.34 5.87
C ALA A 361 16.31 7.02 6.34
N TYR A 362 16.73 5.89 5.75
CA TYR A 362 16.34 4.56 6.19
C TYR A 362 16.77 4.27 7.63
N LEU A 363 18.03 4.57 7.97
CA LEU A 363 18.55 4.41 9.33
C LEU A 363 17.82 5.32 10.33
N GLY A 364 17.53 6.56 9.94
CA GLY A 364 16.69 7.47 10.71
C GLY A 364 15.30 6.88 10.99
N LEU A 365 14.63 6.36 9.96
CA LEU A 365 13.31 5.74 10.08
C LEU A 365 13.32 4.47 10.95
N GLN A 366 14.40 3.68 10.91
CA GLN A 366 14.59 2.52 11.80
C GLN A 366 14.79 2.92 13.27
N ASN A 367 15.48 4.03 13.53
CA ASN A 367 15.72 4.52 14.88
C ASN A 367 14.42 4.98 15.55
N VAL A 368 13.46 5.50 14.77
CA VAL A 368 12.16 5.93 15.28
C VAL A 368 11.22 4.76 15.51
N SER A 369 11.15 3.83 14.54
CA SER A 369 10.29 2.65 14.64
C SER A 369 11.01 1.40 14.15
N SER A 370 11.19 0.44 15.05
CA SER A 370 11.82 -0.85 14.74
C SER A 370 11.09 -1.64 13.67
N THR A 371 9.82 -1.31 13.43
CA THR A 371 8.92 -1.89 12.44
C THR A 371 9.34 -1.60 11.02
N THR A 372 10.03 -0.49 10.78
CA THR A 372 10.53 -0.10 9.46
C THR A 372 11.43 -1.17 8.85
N ARG A 373 12.11 -1.98 9.67
CA ARG A 373 12.89 -3.16 9.25
C ARG A 373 12.09 -4.19 8.45
N THR A 374 10.77 -4.21 8.64
CA THR A 374 9.84 -5.14 7.99
C THR A 374 9.04 -4.50 6.87
N SER A 375 9.20 -3.18 6.64
CA SER A 375 8.55 -2.47 5.55
C SER A 375 9.34 -2.68 4.27
N TRP A 376 8.80 -3.49 3.36
CA TRP A 376 9.37 -3.78 2.04
C TRP A 376 9.74 -2.51 1.28
N ILE A 377 8.87 -1.49 1.30
CA ILE A 377 9.12 -0.22 0.61
C ILE A 377 10.37 0.50 1.16
N ALA A 378 10.64 0.36 2.46
CA ALA A 378 11.82 0.93 3.08
C ALA A 378 13.06 0.07 2.82
N THR A 379 12.94 -1.25 2.97
CA THR A 379 14.03 -2.21 2.76
C THR A 379 14.48 -2.31 1.31
N GLN A 380 13.58 -2.16 0.34
CA GLN A 380 13.91 -2.26 -1.09
C GLN A 380 14.71 -1.04 -1.60
N ARG A 381 14.75 0.05 -0.83
CA ARG A 381 15.43 1.30 -1.19
C ARG A 381 16.76 1.52 -0.46
N ALA A 382 16.95 0.82 0.65
CA ALA A 382 18.21 0.77 1.39
C ALA A 382 19.14 -0.26 0.77
#